data_AF-A0A850GBN3-F1
#
_entry.id   AF-A0A850GBN3-F1
#
_cell.length_a   1.000
_cell.length_b   1.000
_cell.length_c   1.000
_cell.angle_alpha   90.00
_cell.angle_beta   90.00
_cell.angle_gamma   90.00
#
_symmetry.space_group_name_H-M   'P 1'
#
loop_
_entity.id
_entity.type
_entity.pdbx_description
1 polymer ?
#
loop_
_entity_poly.entity_id
_entity_poly.type
_entity_poly.pdbx_seq_one_letter_code
_entity_poly.pdbx_strand_id
1 'polypeptide(L)'
;MRNSWNYFVGAAALASAFFLSSTAQAGQLDACGNIFIDPGANCEILVEGGCQAQCEPFAFNASCAAEGSLGCSGSCDIDADVECTGSCQGSCEAECEVDPATFDCRATCEGNCSADCSSRCAADSDRAECEASCEATCGLECDAGCDVDPGEVDCVAQCQGCCSGECRAEINMDCQIDCQADLYVECQAELQGGCEAQCEQPEGALFCDGQFIEVSEANLDECIDALAALLDIEVEFEASASASVSLGCSVDDNDPLRGGGALLGFGLLCLVSIGRRRR
;
A
#
# COMPACT_ATOMS: atom_id res chain seq x y z
N MET A 1 -60.26 -36.96 17.34
CA MET A 1 -59.05 -37.31 16.55
C MET A 1 -58.30 -36.00 16.32
N ARG A 2 -57.21 -35.80 17.07
CA ARG A 2 -55.81 -35.72 16.57
C ARG A 2 -55.56 -34.45 15.75
N ASN A 3 -55.01 -33.40 16.35
CA ASN A 3 -53.56 -33.09 16.53
C ASN A 3 -53.10 -32.08 15.46
N SER A 4 -53.07 -30.80 15.82
CA SER A 4 -52.51 -29.73 14.98
C SER A 4 -52.09 -28.51 15.82
N TRP A 5 -51.48 -28.76 16.97
CA TRP A 5 -50.90 -27.72 17.83
C TRP A 5 -49.54 -28.27 18.26
N ASN A 6 -48.45 -27.78 17.66
CA ASN A 6 -47.04 -27.88 18.10
C ASN A 6 -46.08 -27.74 16.90
N TYR A 7 -45.97 -26.55 16.30
CA TYR A 7 -44.86 -26.25 15.37
C TYR A 7 -44.55 -24.75 15.33
N PHE A 8 -44.25 -24.10 16.45
CA PHE A 8 -43.67 -22.74 16.45
C PHE A 8 -42.86 -22.48 17.73
N VAL A 9 -41.83 -23.27 18.00
CA VAL A 9 -40.76 -22.89 18.95
C VAL A 9 -39.46 -23.52 18.45
N GLY A 10 -38.58 -22.73 17.82
CA GLY A 10 -37.27 -23.22 17.41
C GLY A 10 -36.59 -22.44 16.30
N ALA A 11 -36.42 -21.13 16.45
CA ALA A 11 -35.56 -20.33 15.57
C ALA A 11 -35.16 -19.00 16.25
N ALA A 12 -34.37 -19.07 17.33
CA ALA A 12 -33.81 -17.88 17.97
C ALA A 12 -32.57 -18.24 18.80
N ALA A 13 -31.43 -18.55 18.16
CA ALA A 13 -30.16 -18.72 18.88
C ALA A 13 -28.85 -18.57 18.07
N LEU A 14 -28.86 -18.12 16.80
CA LEU A 14 -27.63 -18.07 15.98
C LEU A 14 -27.46 -16.75 15.24
N ALA A 15 -27.51 -15.61 15.94
CA ALA A 15 -27.32 -14.29 15.32
C ALA A 15 -26.40 -13.34 16.12
N SER A 16 -25.47 -13.87 16.92
CA SER A 16 -24.67 -13.05 17.87
C SER A 16 -23.16 -13.06 17.61
N ALA A 17 -22.66 -13.72 16.56
CA ALA A 17 -21.22 -13.96 16.39
C ALA A 17 -20.51 -13.09 15.32
N PHE A 18 -21.18 -12.11 14.69
CA PHE A 18 -20.61 -11.34 13.57
C PHE A 18 -20.28 -9.86 13.87
N PHE A 19 -20.21 -9.43 15.13
CA PHE A 19 -19.85 -8.04 15.49
C PHE A 19 -18.46 -7.87 16.12
N LEU A 20 -17.55 -8.81 15.86
CA LEU A 20 -16.11 -8.57 16.01
C LEU A 20 -15.50 -8.49 14.62
N SER A 21 -16.00 -7.57 13.79
CA SER A 21 -15.14 -7.00 12.77
C SER A 21 -14.09 -6.24 13.56
N SER A 22 -12.94 -6.88 13.81
CA SER A 22 -11.72 -6.17 14.13
C SER A 22 -11.60 -5.12 13.05
N THR A 23 -11.87 -3.87 13.40
CA THR A 23 -11.49 -2.75 12.56
C THR A 23 -10.01 -2.96 12.36
N ALA A 24 -9.61 -3.34 11.14
CA ALA A 24 -8.25 -3.15 10.69
C ALA A 24 -8.08 -1.64 10.65
N GLN A 25 -7.85 -1.07 11.83
CA GLN A 25 -7.24 0.23 11.98
C GLN A 25 -5.83 -0.03 11.48
N ALA A 26 -5.64 0.12 10.17
CA ALA A 26 -4.42 0.73 9.71
C ALA A 26 -4.37 2.05 10.49
N GLY A 27 -3.64 2.03 11.61
CA GLY A 27 -3.53 3.18 12.48
C GLY A 27 -2.95 4.28 11.61
N GLN A 28 -3.77 5.25 11.25
CA GLN A 28 -3.30 6.41 10.52
C GLN A 28 -2.37 7.13 11.50
N LEU A 29 -1.06 6.97 11.27
CA LEU A 29 -0.03 7.57 12.10
C LEU A 29 0.11 9.02 11.65
N ASP A 30 -0.88 9.86 11.99
CA ASP A 30 -0.87 11.28 11.65
C ASP A 30 0.42 11.95 12.19
N ALA A 31 0.93 11.46 13.33
CA ALA A 31 2.19 11.89 13.93
C ALA A 31 3.44 11.51 13.11
N CYS A 32 3.36 10.47 12.28
CA CYS A 32 4.42 9.99 11.40
C CYS A 32 4.18 10.37 9.92
N GLY A 33 3.46 11.46 9.64
CA GLY A 33 3.25 11.93 8.26
C GLY A 33 2.28 11.08 7.43
N ASN A 34 1.35 10.36 8.07
CA ASN A 34 0.33 9.53 7.40
C ASN A 34 0.88 8.34 6.60
N ILE A 35 2.03 7.80 7.00
CA ILE A 35 2.66 6.70 6.28
C ILE A 35 2.02 5.36 6.68
N PHE A 36 1.87 4.46 5.70
CA PHE A 36 1.47 3.08 5.92
C PHE A 36 2.69 2.23 6.24
N ILE A 37 2.73 1.63 7.44
CA ILE A 37 3.83 0.76 7.88
C ILE A 37 3.25 -0.63 8.13
N ASP A 38 3.91 -1.66 7.59
CA ASP A 38 3.53 -3.05 7.83
C ASP A 38 3.70 -3.39 9.32
N PRO A 39 2.77 -4.11 9.95
CA PRO A 39 2.90 -4.50 11.36
C PRO A 39 4.12 -5.38 11.68
N GLY A 40 4.83 -5.91 10.67
CA GLY A 40 6.09 -6.61 10.80
C GLY A 40 7.34 -5.78 10.46
N ALA A 41 7.20 -4.48 10.22
CA ALA A 41 8.29 -3.64 9.77
C ALA A 41 9.36 -3.42 10.85
N ASN A 42 10.63 -3.38 10.42
CA ASN A 42 11.76 -3.12 11.31
C ASN A 42 12.16 -1.66 11.18
N CYS A 43 11.85 -0.86 12.20
CA CYS A 43 12.19 0.55 12.24
C CYS A 43 13.48 0.78 13.05
N GLU A 44 14.42 1.53 12.48
CA GLU A 44 15.68 1.93 13.09
C GLU A 44 15.92 3.43 12.92
N ILE A 45 16.48 4.06 13.95
CA ILE A 45 16.94 5.45 13.86
C ILE A 45 18.44 5.40 13.56
N LEU A 46 18.82 5.96 12.43
CA LEU A 46 20.22 6.01 12.02
C LEU A 46 20.77 7.40 12.28
N VAL A 47 21.90 7.43 12.98
CA VAL A 47 22.72 8.63 13.20
C VAL A 47 24.03 8.50 12.42
N GLU A 48 24.70 9.62 12.16
CA GLU A 48 26.05 9.80 11.60
C GLU A 48 26.62 8.68 10.68
N GLY A 49 26.94 9.04 9.43
CA GLY A 49 27.73 8.21 8.51
C GLY A 49 26.98 7.01 7.89
N GLY A 50 26.12 6.32 8.65
CA GLY A 50 25.18 5.32 8.13
C GLY A 50 23.91 5.95 7.56
N CYS A 51 23.44 7.03 8.20
CA CYS A 51 22.21 7.73 7.83
C CYS A 51 22.24 8.29 6.39
N GLN A 52 23.30 9.03 6.02
CA GLN A 52 23.41 9.59 4.67
C GLN A 52 23.53 8.52 3.58
N ALA A 53 24.08 7.35 3.90
CA ALA A 53 24.16 6.25 2.94
C ALA A 53 22.79 5.61 2.64
N GLN A 54 21.81 5.82 3.53
CA GLN A 54 20.44 5.32 3.37
C GLN A 54 19.51 6.36 2.71
N CYS A 55 19.96 7.60 2.54
CA CYS A 55 19.23 8.62 1.77
C CYS A 55 19.38 8.44 0.25
N GLU A 56 19.48 7.20 -0.23
CA GLU A 56 19.52 6.89 -1.66
C GLU A 56 18.11 6.84 -2.26
N PRO A 57 17.93 7.18 -3.55
CA PRO A 57 16.62 7.28 -4.18
C PRO A 57 15.69 6.07 -3.98
N PHE A 58 16.26 4.86 -3.91
CA PHE A 58 15.49 3.64 -3.75
C PHE A 58 14.67 3.60 -2.45
N ALA A 59 15.13 4.30 -1.39
CA ALA A 59 14.44 4.37 -0.09
C ALA A 59 13.14 5.19 -0.15
N PHE A 60 12.95 5.97 -1.22
CA PHE A 60 11.82 6.89 -1.39
C PHE A 60 10.81 6.40 -2.43
N ASN A 61 11.17 5.42 -3.26
CA ASN A 61 10.35 4.95 -4.38
C ASN A 61 8.91 4.60 -3.97
N ALA A 62 8.75 3.82 -2.90
CA ALA A 62 7.43 3.40 -2.44
C ALA A 62 6.57 4.56 -1.93
N SER A 63 7.17 5.49 -1.17
CA SER A 63 6.49 6.68 -0.67
C SER A 63 6.06 7.59 -1.83
N CYS A 64 6.95 7.84 -2.79
CA CYS A 64 6.64 8.67 -3.95
C CYS A 64 5.64 8.01 -4.90
N ALA A 65 5.67 6.69 -5.07
CA ALA A 65 4.66 5.98 -5.85
C ALA A 65 3.27 6.07 -5.21
N ALA A 66 3.19 5.92 -3.89
CA ALA A 66 1.93 6.04 -3.15
C ALA A 66 1.37 7.48 -3.22
N GLU A 67 2.22 8.49 -3.00
CA GLU A 67 1.83 9.89 -3.09
C GLU A 67 1.42 10.28 -4.51
N GLY A 68 2.21 9.88 -5.52
CA GLY A 68 1.89 10.08 -6.93
C GLY A 68 0.55 9.49 -7.32
N SER A 69 0.25 8.25 -6.90
CA SER A 69 -1.03 7.61 -7.19
C SER A 69 -2.23 8.38 -6.63
N LEU A 70 -2.13 8.89 -5.39
CA LEU A 70 -3.19 9.66 -4.74
C LEU A 70 -3.30 11.08 -5.30
N GLY A 71 -2.17 11.74 -5.55
CA GLY A 71 -2.13 13.10 -6.10
C GLY A 71 -2.64 13.16 -7.54
N CYS A 72 -2.27 12.19 -8.35
CA CYS A 72 -2.58 12.16 -9.77
C CYS A 72 -3.98 11.60 -10.07
N SER A 73 -4.49 10.66 -9.28
CA SER A 73 -5.87 10.18 -9.44
C SER A 73 -6.92 11.27 -9.27
N GLY A 74 -6.63 12.30 -8.46
CA GLY A 74 -7.52 13.45 -8.28
C GLY A 74 -7.41 14.53 -9.36
N SER A 75 -6.28 14.58 -10.08
CA SER A 75 -6.02 15.59 -11.12
C SER A 75 -6.38 15.09 -12.53
N CYS A 76 -6.33 13.77 -12.73
CA CYS A 76 -6.66 13.09 -13.97
C CYS A 76 -8.11 12.62 -13.95
N ASP A 77 -9.04 13.56 -14.14
CA ASP A 77 -10.46 13.31 -14.35
C ASP A 77 -10.90 13.91 -15.69
N ILE A 78 -10.25 13.50 -16.77
CA ILE A 78 -10.50 14.03 -18.11
C ILE A 78 -11.58 13.18 -18.77
N ASP A 79 -12.59 13.84 -19.34
CA ASP A 79 -13.63 13.16 -20.10
C ASP A 79 -13.09 12.56 -21.40
N ALA A 80 -13.67 11.42 -21.80
CA ALA A 80 -13.32 10.70 -23.01
C ALA A 80 -13.39 11.59 -24.27
N ASP A 81 -12.40 11.46 -25.16
CA ASP A 81 -12.37 12.19 -26.42
C ASP A 81 -13.39 11.63 -27.43
N VAL A 82 -13.99 12.53 -28.23
CA VAL A 82 -15.00 12.20 -29.25
C VAL A 82 -14.40 11.37 -30.39
N GLU A 83 -13.12 11.57 -30.71
CA GLU A 83 -12.43 10.79 -31.74
C GLU A 83 -12.19 9.35 -31.30
N CYS A 84 -11.83 9.15 -30.02
CA CYS A 84 -11.61 7.81 -29.46
C CYS A 84 -12.93 7.02 -29.36
N THR A 85 -13.99 7.65 -28.83
CA THR A 85 -15.30 6.99 -28.74
C THR A 85 -15.85 6.62 -30.12
N GLY A 86 -15.63 7.45 -31.13
CA GLY A 86 -16.06 7.18 -32.50
C GLY A 86 -15.36 5.99 -33.17
N SER A 87 -14.07 5.76 -32.88
CA SER A 87 -13.32 4.63 -33.47
C SER A 87 -13.72 3.29 -32.85
N CYS A 88 -13.95 3.25 -31.54
CA CYS A 88 -14.41 2.07 -30.83
C CYS A 88 -15.87 1.73 -31.19
N GLN A 89 -16.75 2.73 -31.28
CA GLN A 89 -18.18 2.53 -31.53
C GLN A 89 -18.45 1.82 -32.86
N GLY A 90 -17.70 2.13 -33.92
CA GLY A 90 -17.88 1.49 -35.22
C GLY A 90 -17.58 -0.02 -35.23
N SER A 91 -16.57 -0.46 -34.47
CA SER A 91 -16.22 -1.88 -34.35
C SER A 91 -17.25 -2.64 -33.52
N CYS A 92 -17.66 -2.05 -32.40
CA CYS A 92 -18.52 -2.70 -31.45
C CYS A 92 -20.01 -2.71 -31.90
N GLU A 93 -20.49 -1.67 -32.61
CA GLU A 93 -21.82 -1.71 -33.26
C GLU A 93 -21.94 -2.86 -34.26
N ALA A 94 -20.87 -3.19 -34.99
CA ALA A 94 -20.88 -4.32 -35.92
C ALA A 94 -21.02 -5.68 -35.19
N GLU A 95 -20.48 -5.80 -33.97
CA GLU A 95 -20.63 -7.00 -33.12
C GLU A 95 -22.03 -7.11 -32.51
N CYS A 96 -22.71 -5.98 -32.32
CA CYS A 96 -24.10 -5.91 -31.90
C CYS A 96 -25.10 -6.34 -32.99
N GLU A 97 -24.73 -6.27 -34.27
CA GLU A 97 -25.58 -6.69 -35.40
C GLU A 97 -25.58 -8.22 -35.63
N VAL A 98 -24.70 -8.96 -34.94
CA VAL A 98 -24.64 -10.43 -35.00
C VAL A 98 -25.71 -11.02 -34.07
N ASP A 99 -26.44 -12.06 -34.50
CA ASP A 99 -27.47 -12.74 -33.69
C ASP A 99 -27.00 -14.17 -33.30
N PRO A 100 -26.80 -14.46 -32.00
CA PRO A 100 -26.96 -13.56 -30.86
C PRO A 100 -25.81 -12.55 -30.75
N ALA A 101 -26.06 -11.39 -30.14
CA ALA A 101 -25.02 -10.41 -29.85
C ALA A 101 -23.97 -11.07 -28.94
N THR A 102 -22.69 -10.90 -29.29
CA THR A 102 -21.56 -11.53 -28.58
C THR A 102 -20.66 -10.53 -27.87
N PHE A 103 -21.01 -9.24 -27.90
CA PHE A 103 -20.19 -8.18 -27.34
C PHE A 103 -20.15 -8.27 -25.81
N ASP A 104 -18.95 -8.38 -25.24
CA ASP A 104 -18.68 -8.31 -23.81
C ASP A 104 -17.80 -7.08 -23.57
N CYS A 105 -18.37 -6.05 -22.96
CA CYS A 105 -17.61 -4.82 -22.83
C CYS A 105 -16.47 -4.88 -21.84
N ARG A 106 -16.57 -5.70 -20.79
CA ARG A 106 -15.52 -5.76 -19.76
C ARG A 106 -14.32 -6.45 -20.37
N ALA A 107 -14.56 -7.60 -21.00
CA ALA A 107 -13.50 -8.35 -21.67
C ALA A 107 -12.83 -7.55 -22.80
N THR A 108 -13.60 -6.78 -23.57
CA THR A 108 -13.05 -5.94 -24.65
C THR A 108 -12.23 -4.79 -24.10
N CYS A 109 -12.77 -4.04 -23.14
CA CYS A 109 -12.11 -2.89 -22.54
C CYS A 109 -10.83 -3.30 -21.80
N GLU A 110 -10.88 -4.34 -20.97
CA GLU A 110 -9.69 -4.87 -20.28
C GLU A 110 -8.65 -5.41 -21.27
N GLY A 111 -9.11 -6.08 -22.34
CA GLY A 111 -8.22 -6.64 -23.37
C GLY A 111 -7.50 -5.56 -24.18
N ASN A 112 -8.22 -4.53 -24.62
CA ASN A 112 -7.63 -3.39 -25.31
C ASN A 112 -6.69 -2.65 -24.38
N CYS A 113 -7.14 -2.33 -23.16
CA CYS A 113 -6.27 -1.60 -22.25
C CYS A 113 -5.02 -2.40 -21.87
N SER A 114 -5.09 -3.69 -21.55
CA SER A 114 -3.87 -4.47 -21.24
C SER A 114 -2.88 -4.48 -22.42
N ALA A 115 -3.38 -4.48 -23.67
CA ALA A 115 -2.53 -4.35 -24.85
C ALA A 115 -1.88 -2.95 -24.94
N ASP A 116 -2.64 -1.89 -24.69
CA ASP A 116 -2.14 -0.51 -24.64
C ASP A 116 -1.13 -0.30 -23.50
N CYS A 117 -1.42 -0.77 -22.29
CA CYS A 117 -0.51 -0.84 -21.14
C CYS A 117 0.82 -1.48 -21.55
N SER A 118 0.74 -2.68 -22.13
CA SER A 118 1.92 -3.44 -22.56
C SER A 118 2.76 -2.70 -23.61
N SER A 119 2.12 -1.85 -24.42
CA SER A 119 2.79 -1.08 -25.47
C SER A 119 3.43 0.20 -24.93
N ARG A 120 2.73 0.93 -24.05
CA ARG A 120 3.17 2.18 -23.43
C ARG A 120 4.30 1.93 -22.44
N CYS A 121 4.18 0.88 -21.64
CA CYS A 121 5.19 0.45 -20.67
C CYS A 121 6.38 -0.30 -21.31
N ALA A 122 6.38 -0.53 -22.63
CA ALA A 122 7.42 -1.30 -23.29
C ALA A 122 8.82 -0.64 -23.24
N ALA A 123 8.85 0.69 -23.12
CA ALA A 123 10.08 1.49 -23.05
C ALA A 123 10.47 1.86 -21.62
N ASP A 124 9.64 1.53 -20.63
CA ASP A 124 9.87 1.88 -19.23
C ASP A 124 10.97 0.99 -18.61
N SER A 125 11.79 1.58 -17.73
CA SER A 125 12.82 0.82 -17.00
C SER A 125 12.20 -0.20 -16.04
N ASP A 126 11.01 0.10 -15.52
CA ASP A 126 10.28 -0.67 -14.53
C ASP A 126 8.93 -1.12 -15.11
N ARG A 127 9.01 -1.72 -16.30
CA ARG A 127 7.87 -2.23 -17.09
C ARG A 127 6.79 -2.92 -16.26
N ALA A 128 7.16 -3.78 -15.31
CA ALA A 128 6.20 -4.55 -14.51
C ALA A 128 5.36 -3.65 -13.59
N GLU A 129 5.95 -2.59 -13.04
CA GLU A 129 5.26 -1.62 -12.19
C GLU A 129 4.36 -0.71 -13.02
N CYS A 130 4.86 -0.25 -14.17
CA CYS A 130 4.06 0.50 -15.14
C CYS A 130 2.83 -0.32 -15.62
N GLU A 131 3.03 -1.59 -16.00
CA GLU A 131 1.93 -2.47 -16.45
C GLU A 131 0.91 -2.69 -15.32
N ALA A 132 1.36 -2.96 -14.08
CA ALA A 132 0.46 -3.16 -12.95
C ALA A 132 -0.37 -1.91 -12.61
N SER A 133 0.27 -0.72 -12.60
CA SER A 133 -0.41 0.56 -12.36
C SER A 133 -1.42 0.89 -13.46
N CYS A 134 -1.05 0.62 -14.71
CA CYS A 134 -1.93 0.77 -15.86
C CYS A 134 -3.14 -0.16 -15.81
N GLU A 135 -2.91 -1.47 -15.60
CA GLU A 135 -3.99 -2.46 -15.54
C GLU A 135 -4.96 -2.19 -14.39
N ALA A 136 -4.48 -1.69 -13.25
CA ALA A 136 -5.33 -1.29 -12.14
C ALA A 136 -6.23 -0.10 -12.50
N THR A 137 -5.67 0.93 -13.16
CA THR A 137 -6.41 2.11 -13.61
C THR A 137 -7.47 1.71 -14.63
N CYS A 138 -7.10 0.88 -15.60
CA CYS A 138 -8.03 0.42 -16.61
C CYS A 138 -9.11 -0.51 -16.09
N GLY A 139 -8.80 -1.42 -15.17
CA GLY A 139 -9.81 -2.26 -14.55
C GLY A 139 -10.91 -1.41 -13.90
N LEU A 140 -10.53 -0.35 -13.19
CA LEU A 140 -11.47 0.54 -12.51
C LEU A 140 -12.34 1.35 -13.49
N GLU A 141 -11.74 1.91 -14.53
CA GLU A 141 -12.43 2.73 -15.54
C GLU A 141 -13.30 1.87 -16.47
N CYS A 142 -12.80 0.70 -16.88
CA CYS A 142 -13.58 -0.29 -17.62
C CYS A 142 -14.76 -0.77 -16.78
N ASP A 143 -14.54 -1.11 -15.50
CA ASP A 143 -15.63 -1.47 -14.59
C ASP A 143 -16.67 -0.36 -14.50
N ALA A 144 -16.26 0.89 -14.28
CA ALA A 144 -17.16 2.02 -14.18
C ALA A 144 -17.96 2.29 -15.48
N GLY A 145 -17.31 2.18 -16.65
CA GLY A 145 -17.93 2.41 -17.95
C GLY A 145 -18.82 1.27 -18.45
N CYS A 146 -18.68 0.09 -17.84
CA CYS A 146 -19.25 -1.17 -18.32
C CYS A 146 -20.20 -1.82 -17.29
N ASP A 147 -20.37 -1.22 -16.11
CA ASP A 147 -21.37 -1.59 -15.08
C ASP A 147 -22.79 -1.16 -15.49
N VAL A 148 -23.25 -1.67 -16.63
CA VAL A 148 -24.63 -1.48 -17.11
C VAL A 148 -25.27 -2.86 -17.25
N ASP A 149 -26.42 -3.07 -16.60
CA ASP A 149 -27.08 -4.38 -16.60
C ASP A 149 -27.48 -4.76 -18.04
N PRO A 150 -26.97 -5.88 -18.58
CA PRO A 150 -27.17 -6.24 -19.98
C PRO A 150 -28.65 -6.51 -20.33
N GLY A 151 -29.53 -6.63 -19.32
CA GLY A 151 -30.97 -6.74 -19.51
C GLY A 151 -31.73 -5.41 -19.65
N GLU A 152 -31.09 -4.26 -19.40
CA GLU A 152 -31.77 -2.95 -19.30
C GLU A 152 -31.52 -2.00 -20.48
N VAL A 153 -30.48 -2.25 -21.29
CA VAL A 153 -30.05 -1.38 -22.40
C VAL A 153 -29.74 -2.18 -23.66
N ASP A 154 -30.04 -1.61 -24.83
CA ASP A 154 -29.66 -2.20 -26.11
C ASP A 154 -28.12 -2.22 -26.29
N CYS A 155 -27.64 -3.12 -27.14
CA CYS A 155 -26.21 -3.36 -27.32
C CYS A 155 -25.44 -2.11 -27.76
N VAL A 156 -26.05 -1.21 -28.54
CA VAL A 156 -25.42 0.04 -28.99
C VAL A 156 -25.22 1.02 -27.83
N ALA A 157 -26.15 1.06 -26.87
CA ALA A 157 -25.97 1.85 -25.65
C ALA A 157 -24.85 1.30 -24.76
N GLN A 158 -24.74 -0.03 -24.60
CA GLN A 158 -23.62 -0.64 -23.87
C GLN A 158 -22.29 -0.35 -24.55
N CYS A 159 -22.27 -0.48 -25.89
CA CYS A 159 -21.14 -0.16 -26.73
C CYS A 159 -20.62 1.27 -26.50
N GLN A 160 -21.52 2.24 -26.50
CA GLN A 160 -21.16 3.64 -26.25
C GLN A 160 -20.60 3.86 -24.84
N GLY A 161 -21.20 3.21 -23.83
CA GLY A 161 -20.74 3.28 -22.45
C GLY A 161 -19.30 2.79 -22.29
N CYS A 162 -18.99 1.60 -22.80
CA CYS A 162 -17.65 1.07 -22.61
C CYS A 162 -16.61 1.66 -23.55
N CYS A 163 -16.96 2.09 -24.77
CA CYS A 163 -16.05 2.90 -25.56
C CYS A 163 -15.72 4.20 -24.84
N SER A 164 -16.70 4.81 -24.14
CA SER A 164 -16.41 5.99 -23.31
C SER A 164 -15.55 5.65 -22.09
N GLY A 165 -15.74 4.48 -21.47
CA GLY A 165 -14.91 4.00 -20.35
C GLY A 165 -13.46 3.75 -20.78
N GLU A 166 -13.25 3.01 -21.87
CA GLU A 166 -11.93 2.70 -22.44
C GLU A 166 -11.16 3.98 -22.78
N CYS A 167 -11.82 4.91 -23.49
CA CYS A 167 -11.19 6.18 -23.87
C CYS A 167 -10.89 7.07 -22.66
N ARG A 168 -11.74 7.04 -21.63
CA ARG A 168 -11.49 7.75 -20.37
C ARG A 168 -10.28 7.12 -19.67
N ALA A 169 -10.20 5.80 -19.62
CA ALA A 169 -9.08 5.06 -19.06
C ALA A 169 -7.76 5.40 -19.77
N GLU A 170 -7.75 5.44 -21.10
CA GLU A 170 -6.55 5.76 -21.89
C GLU A 170 -6.03 7.18 -21.60
N ILE A 171 -6.92 8.17 -21.61
CA ILE A 171 -6.55 9.58 -21.37
C ILE A 171 -6.12 9.78 -19.92
N ASN A 172 -6.87 9.20 -18.97
CA ASN A 172 -6.51 9.30 -17.56
C ASN A 172 -5.22 8.54 -17.28
N MET A 173 -4.92 7.44 -17.98
CA MET A 173 -3.64 6.74 -17.87
C MET A 173 -2.47 7.61 -18.35
N ASP A 174 -2.58 8.26 -19.52
CA ASP A 174 -1.53 9.18 -19.99
C ASP A 174 -1.28 10.30 -18.98
N CYS A 175 -2.37 10.91 -18.51
CA CYS A 175 -2.30 11.91 -17.46
C CYS A 175 -1.66 11.36 -16.18
N GLN A 176 -2.02 10.16 -15.75
CA GLN A 176 -1.50 9.51 -14.55
C GLN A 176 0.00 9.22 -14.68
N ILE A 177 0.47 8.77 -15.84
CA ILE A 177 1.89 8.50 -16.09
C ILE A 177 2.68 9.79 -16.10
N ASP A 178 2.22 10.80 -16.84
CA ASP A 178 2.91 12.09 -16.91
C ASP A 178 2.95 12.77 -15.54
N CYS A 179 1.81 12.77 -14.83
CA CYS A 179 1.69 13.32 -13.50
C CYS A 179 2.57 12.58 -12.49
N GLN A 180 2.59 11.23 -12.51
CA GLN A 180 3.46 10.44 -11.64
C GLN A 180 4.92 10.67 -11.96
N ALA A 181 5.31 10.76 -13.24
CA ALA A 181 6.71 11.02 -13.60
C ALA A 181 7.21 12.35 -13.05
N ASP A 182 6.41 13.42 -13.15
CA ASP A 182 6.75 14.73 -12.59
C ASP A 182 6.77 14.71 -11.05
N LEU A 183 5.70 14.19 -10.42
CA LEU A 183 5.61 14.12 -8.95
C LEU A 183 6.68 13.23 -8.34
N TYR A 184 7.08 12.16 -9.02
CA TYR A 184 8.07 11.21 -8.51
C TYR A 184 9.45 11.85 -8.42
N VAL A 185 9.85 12.64 -9.42
CA VAL A 185 11.12 13.37 -9.38
C VAL A 185 11.11 14.45 -8.30
N GLU A 186 10.00 15.18 -8.15
CA GLU A 186 9.85 16.19 -7.11
C GLU A 186 9.86 15.58 -5.70
N CYS A 187 9.07 14.52 -5.48
CA CYS A 187 9.03 13.77 -4.23
C CYS A 187 10.38 13.16 -3.86
N GLN A 188 11.10 12.54 -4.81
CA GLN A 188 12.43 12.00 -4.53
C GLN A 188 13.40 13.10 -4.09
N ALA A 189 13.36 14.27 -4.75
CA ALA A 189 14.22 15.39 -4.37
C ALA A 189 13.86 15.95 -2.98
N GLU A 190 12.56 16.03 -2.66
CA GLU A 190 12.07 16.50 -1.36
C GLU A 190 12.43 15.53 -0.24
N LEU A 191 12.14 14.24 -0.40
CA LEU A 191 12.46 13.22 0.59
C LEU A 191 13.96 13.01 0.75
N GLN A 192 14.74 13.07 -0.34
CA GLN A 192 16.19 13.03 -0.25
C GLN A 192 16.73 14.22 0.54
N GLY A 193 16.26 15.43 0.24
CA GLY A 193 16.64 16.64 0.96
C GLY A 193 16.25 16.59 2.44
N GLY A 194 15.04 16.09 2.74
CA GLY A 194 14.55 15.89 4.11
C GLY A 194 15.37 14.85 4.88
N CYS A 195 15.70 13.73 4.23
CA CYS A 195 16.54 12.68 4.78
C CYS A 195 17.95 13.20 5.09
N GLU A 196 18.61 13.85 4.13
CA GLU A 196 19.94 14.43 4.31
C GLU A 196 19.94 15.46 5.45
N ALA A 197 18.90 16.32 5.51
CA ALA A 197 18.74 17.31 6.58
C ALA A 197 18.55 16.66 7.96
N GLN A 198 17.72 15.62 8.09
CA GLN A 198 17.53 14.89 9.36
C GLN A 198 18.80 14.14 9.78
N CYS A 199 19.54 13.57 8.82
CA CYS A 199 20.81 12.90 9.08
C CYS A 199 21.92 13.85 9.59
N GLU A 200 21.81 15.16 9.35
CA GLU A 200 22.72 16.17 9.91
C GLU A 200 22.38 16.53 11.36
N GLN A 201 21.19 16.14 11.84
CA GLN A 201 20.75 16.39 13.20
C GLN A 201 21.25 15.31 14.17
N PRO A 202 21.47 15.63 15.45
CA PRO A 202 21.92 14.65 16.44
C PRO A 202 20.89 13.54 16.70
N GLU A 203 19.62 13.78 16.40
CA GLU A 203 18.52 12.82 16.52
C GLU A 203 18.56 11.75 15.42
N GLY A 204 19.12 12.05 14.24
CA GLY A 204 19.17 11.15 13.09
C GLY A 204 17.89 11.10 12.27
N ALA A 205 17.80 10.14 11.35
CA ALA A 205 16.60 9.88 10.56
C ALA A 205 16.01 8.51 10.89
N LEU A 206 14.68 8.42 10.86
CA LEU A 206 13.93 7.18 11.08
C LEU A 206 13.75 6.44 9.76
N PHE A 207 14.15 5.18 9.72
CA PHE A 207 13.95 4.29 8.59
C PHE A 207 13.15 3.07 9.03
N CYS A 208 12.18 2.64 8.23
CA CYS A 208 11.44 1.40 8.45
C CYS A 208 11.60 0.49 7.23
N ASP A 209 12.18 -0.71 7.41
CA ASP A 209 12.55 -1.63 6.33
C ASP A 209 13.36 -0.96 5.19
N GLY A 210 14.19 0.01 5.56
CA GLY A 210 15.00 0.80 4.62
C GLY A 210 14.26 1.94 3.92
N GLN A 211 12.98 2.18 4.22
CA GLN A 211 12.24 3.35 3.74
C GLN A 211 12.37 4.50 4.73
N PHE A 212 12.65 5.70 4.22
CA PHE A 212 12.72 6.91 5.03
C PHE A 212 11.32 7.37 5.44
N ILE A 213 11.15 7.67 6.73
CA ILE A 213 9.91 8.19 7.29
C ILE A 213 10.16 9.66 7.63
N GLU A 214 9.55 10.57 6.88
CA GLU A 214 9.68 11.99 7.17
C GLU A 214 8.88 12.33 8.45
N VAL A 215 9.60 12.45 9.56
CA VAL A 215 9.02 12.92 10.82
C VAL A 215 9.54 14.30 11.14
N SER A 216 8.64 15.25 11.36
CA SER A 216 9.05 16.57 11.85
C SER A 216 9.69 16.43 13.24
N GLU A 217 10.75 17.22 13.52
CA GLU A 217 11.45 17.21 14.82
C GLU A 217 10.52 17.25 16.03
N ALA A 218 9.42 18.01 15.93
CA ALA A 218 8.45 18.16 17.01
C ALA A 218 7.63 16.90 17.32
N ASN A 219 7.55 15.96 16.36
CA ASN A 219 6.69 14.79 16.42
C ASN A 219 7.46 13.47 16.47
N LEU A 220 8.79 13.49 16.51
CA LEU A 220 9.59 12.25 16.51
C LEU A 220 9.22 11.34 17.68
N ASP A 221 9.15 11.87 18.89
CA ASP A 221 8.77 11.10 20.08
C ASP A 221 7.33 10.56 19.98
N GLU A 222 6.39 11.38 19.49
CA GLU A 222 4.99 10.96 19.31
C GLU A 222 4.86 9.86 18.25
N CYS A 223 5.63 9.96 17.18
CA CYS A 223 5.69 8.94 16.14
C CYS A 223 6.27 7.63 16.67
N ILE A 224 7.36 7.68 17.44
CA ILE A 224 7.97 6.50 18.07
C ILE A 224 6.98 5.84 19.03
N ASP A 225 6.31 6.62 19.88
CA ASP A 225 5.30 6.10 20.82
C ASP A 225 4.13 5.44 20.08
N ALA A 226 3.69 6.03 18.98
CA ALA A 226 2.62 5.48 18.15
C ALA A 226 3.04 4.19 17.43
N LEU A 227 4.29 4.11 16.94
CA LEU A 227 4.86 2.90 16.36
C LEU A 227 5.02 1.79 17.39
N ALA A 228 5.53 2.11 18.58
CA ALA A 228 5.67 1.15 19.68
C ALA A 228 4.31 0.56 20.08
N ALA A 229 3.28 1.40 20.13
CA ALA A 229 1.91 0.96 20.41
C ALA A 229 1.30 0.10 19.29
N LEU A 230 1.64 0.39 18.03
CA LEU A 230 1.10 -0.34 16.86
C LEU A 230 1.76 -1.71 16.68
N LEU A 231 3.08 -1.76 16.81
CA LEU A 231 3.88 -2.94 16.52
C LEU A 231 4.02 -3.88 17.72
N ASP A 232 3.57 -3.46 18.92
CA ASP A 232 3.77 -4.16 20.20
C ASP A 232 5.26 -4.47 20.47
N ILE A 233 6.15 -3.55 20.07
CA ILE A 233 7.61 -3.67 20.20
C ILE A 233 8.10 -2.68 21.27
N GLU A 234 8.99 -3.14 22.16
CA GLU A 234 9.72 -2.27 23.09
C GLU A 234 10.98 -1.74 22.37
N VAL A 235 11.04 -0.43 22.10
CA VAL A 235 12.15 0.20 21.37
C VAL A 235 13.41 0.20 22.24
N GLU A 236 14.38 -0.66 21.92
CA GLU A 236 15.69 -0.68 22.60
C GLU A 236 16.67 0.25 21.87
N PHE A 237 16.97 1.40 22.48
CA PHE A 237 18.04 2.29 22.01
C PHE A 237 19.40 1.67 22.30
N GLU A 238 19.92 0.87 21.37
CA GLU A 238 21.33 0.44 21.41
C GLU A 238 22.22 1.55 20.85
N ALA A 239 22.62 2.49 21.71
CA ALA A 239 23.70 3.41 21.42
C ALA A 239 25.03 2.62 21.37
N SER A 240 25.31 1.95 20.26
CA SER A 240 26.59 1.29 20.05
C SER A 240 27.65 2.35 19.72
N ALA A 241 28.27 2.93 20.74
CA ALA A 241 29.56 3.59 20.57
C ALA A 241 30.56 2.52 20.10
N SER A 242 30.96 2.59 18.83
CA SER A 242 31.73 1.54 18.17
C SER A 242 33.10 1.31 18.83
N ALA A 243 33.16 0.30 19.69
CA ALA A 243 34.18 -0.74 19.59
C ALA A 243 33.42 -2.02 19.17
N SER A 244 33.60 -2.43 17.92
CA SER A 244 32.81 -3.46 17.23
C SER A 244 32.66 -4.77 18.03
N VAL A 245 31.42 -5.09 18.39
CA VAL A 245 30.99 -6.46 18.71
C VAL A 245 29.66 -6.69 17.99
N SER A 246 29.68 -7.61 17.04
CA SER A 246 28.49 -8.11 16.36
C SER A 246 27.74 -9.09 17.27
N LEU A 247 26.48 -8.78 17.58
CA LEU A 247 25.54 -9.70 18.22
C LEU A 247 24.31 -9.81 17.30
N GLY A 248 24.13 -10.99 16.72
CA GLY A 248 22.94 -11.32 15.94
C GLY A 248 21.80 -11.75 16.86
N CYS A 249 20.60 -11.24 16.61
CA CYS A 249 19.39 -11.66 17.29
C CYS A 249 18.93 -13.02 16.74
N SER A 250 19.03 -14.06 17.57
CA SER A 250 18.33 -15.33 17.37
C SER A 250 17.12 -15.39 18.31
N VAL A 251 15.93 -15.60 17.75
CA VAL A 251 14.72 -15.87 18.53
C VAL A 251 14.80 -17.32 19.04
N ASP A 252 14.91 -17.51 20.35
CA ASP A 252 14.88 -18.84 20.98
C ASP A 252 13.49 -19.09 21.59
N ASP A 253 12.72 -19.94 20.92
CA ASP A 253 11.49 -20.53 21.43
C ASP A 253 11.85 -21.67 22.39
N ASN A 254 11.79 -21.47 23.73
CA ASN A 254 11.58 -22.60 24.64
C ASN A 254 10.98 -22.29 26.02
N ASP A 255 10.04 -23.16 26.38
CA ASP A 255 9.28 -23.32 27.63
C ASP A 255 10.16 -23.57 28.89
N PRO A 256 9.64 -23.35 30.12
CA PRO A 256 10.44 -23.33 31.34
C PRO A 256 10.37 -24.66 32.11
N LEU A 257 11.49 -25.36 32.24
CA LEU A 257 11.66 -26.34 33.33
C LEU A 257 13.10 -26.39 33.87
N ARG A 258 13.19 -26.07 35.17
CA ARG A 258 14.09 -26.65 36.18
C ARG A 258 15.62 -26.56 35.99
N GLY A 259 16.27 -25.94 36.97
CA GLY A 259 17.50 -26.50 37.56
C GLY A 259 18.61 -25.49 37.79
N GLY A 260 18.88 -25.17 39.06
CA GLY A 260 19.93 -24.25 39.46
C GLY A 260 21.36 -24.74 39.18
N GLY A 261 22.27 -23.77 39.12
CA GLY A 261 23.71 -24.00 39.10
C GLY A 261 24.43 -22.67 39.30
N ALA A 262 24.91 -22.44 40.52
CA ALA A 262 25.80 -21.34 40.86
C ALA A 262 27.19 -21.60 40.28
N LEU A 263 27.81 -20.60 39.63
CA LEU A 263 29.27 -20.54 39.49
C LEU A 263 29.77 -19.08 39.53
N LEU A 264 30.90 -18.93 40.23
CA LEU A 264 31.57 -17.71 40.66
C LEU A 264 32.49 -17.13 39.59
N GLY A 265 32.47 -15.80 39.45
CA GLY A 265 33.65 -14.93 39.49
C GLY A 265 34.49 -14.75 38.23
N PHE A 266 34.47 -13.54 37.66
CA PHE A 266 35.62 -12.62 37.60
C PHE A 266 35.07 -11.20 37.32
N GLY A 267 35.56 -10.21 38.06
CA GLY A 267 35.00 -8.86 38.09
C GLY A 267 35.55 -7.94 37.01
N LEU A 268 34.67 -7.06 36.52
CA LEU A 268 35.02 -5.69 36.12
C LEU A 268 33.76 -4.78 36.24
N LEU A 269 33.95 -3.66 36.93
CA LEU A 269 33.22 -2.37 36.99
C LEU A 269 31.79 -2.22 36.39
N CYS A 270 30.82 -1.97 37.29
CA CYS A 270 29.72 -0.97 37.24
C CYS A 270 29.15 -0.53 35.86
N LEU A 271 27.84 -0.62 35.53
CA LEU A 271 26.65 -0.38 36.37
C LEU A 271 25.33 -0.88 35.71
N VAL A 272 24.39 -1.21 36.60
CA VAL A 272 22.93 -1.43 36.46
C VAL A 272 22.46 -2.59 35.57
N SER A 273 22.16 -3.70 36.25
CA SER A 273 21.22 -4.72 35.81
C SER A 273 19.82 -4.36 36.32
N ILE A 274 18.85 -4.24 35.42
CA ILE A 274 17.43 -4.41 35.72
C ILE A 274 16.92 -5.51 34.82
N GLY A 275 16.69 -6.69 35.39
CA GLY A 275 15.93 -7.75 34.74
C GLY A 275 14.45 -7.62 35.09
N ARG A 276 13.58 -7.68 34.08
CA ARG A 276 12.12 -7.93 34.20
C ARG A 276 11.64 -8.33 32.79
N ARG A 277 11.28 -9.58 32.50
CA ARG A 277 10.10 -10.40 32.86
C ARG A 277 8.79 -9.89 32.25
N ARG A 278 8.42 -10.51 31.12
CA ARG A 278 7.14 -10.43 30.38
C ARG A 278 5.91 -10.36 31.30
N ARG A 279 4.92 -9.56 30.88
CA ARG A 279 3.51 -9.91 31.01
C ARG A 279 2.98 -10.24 29.63
#